data_AF-A0A9E3CYS2-F1
#
_entry.id   AF-A0A9E3CYS2-F1
#
_cell.length_a   1.000
_cell.length_b   1.000
_cell.length_c   1.000
_cell.angle_alpha   90.00
_cell.angle_beta   90.00
_cell.angle_gamma   90.00
#
_symmetry.space_group_name_H-M   'P 1'
#
loop_
_entity.id
_entity.type
_entity.pdbx_description
1 polymer ?
#
loop_
_entity_poly.entity_id
_entity_poly.type
_entity_poly.pdbx_seq_one_letter_code
_entity_poly.pdbx_strand_id
1 'polypeptide(L)' 'MNSTETGHRTYDTTDLTLASFLRCRSFTINNIRRQNGKTVFVFEDSAQLRNALLEYANDGSVPVRAFCGTLRDLKAITR' A
#
# COMPACT_ATOMS: atom_id res chain seq x y z
N MET A 1 9.05 -27.02 20.01
CA MET A 1 7.85 -26.69 19.19
C MET A 1 7.81 -25.18 19.12
N ASN A 2 8.45 -24.60 18.11
CA ASN A 2 8.70 -23.16 18.09
C ASN A 2 7.46 -22.44 17.55
N SER A 3 6.95 -21.55 18.39
CA SER A 3 6.08 -20.41 18.15
C SER A 3 5.46 -20.36 16.74
N THR A 4 4.16 -20.63 16.68
CA THR A 4 3.28 -20.16 15.62
C THR A 4 3.21 -18.64 15.68
N GLU A 5 4.27 -17.95 15.27
CA GLU A 5 4.12 -16.63 14.68
C GLU A 5 3.47 -16.86 13.32
N THR A 6 2.16 -17.03 13.32
CA THR A 6 1.32 -16.62 12.19
C THR A 6 1.48 -15.11 12.08
N GLY A 7 2.70 -14.69 11.69
CA GLY A 7 3.01 -13.32 11.40
C GLY A 7 2.09 -12.95 10.27
N HIS A 8 1.03 -12.21 10.60
CA HIS A 8 0.32 -11.41 9.63
C HIS A 8 1.39 -10.51 9.02
N ARG A 9 1.97 -10.99 7.92
CA ARG A 9 2.90 -10.22 7.12
C ARG A 9 2.09 -8.99 6.75
N THR A 10 2.60 -7.84 7.12
CA THR A 10 2.01 -6.57 6.74
C THR A 10 3.06 -5.88 5.90
N TYR A 11 2.60 -5.29 4.81
CA TYR A 11 3.48 -4.57 3.89
C TYR A 11 3.41 -3.10 4.24
N ASP A 12 4.46 -2.59 4.86
CA ASP A 12 4.61 -1.16 5.09
C ASP A 12 5.34 -0.48 3.94
N THR A 13 4.80 0.64 3.49
CA THR A 13 5.43 1.49 2.47
C THR A 13 5.31 2.96 2.84
N THR A 14 6.38 3.71 2.63
CA THR A 14 6.37 5.18 2.73
C THR A 14 6.10 5.85 1.39
N ASP A 15 6.03 5.06 0.32
CA ASP A 15 5.87 5.59 -1.02
C ASP A 15 4.39 5.83 -1.33
N LEU A 16 4.06 7.10 -1.50
CA LEU A 16 2.69 7.54 -1.77
C LEU A 16 2.20 7.07 -3.14
N THR A 17 3.09 6.96 -4.14
CA THR A 17 2.72 6.48 -5.47
C THR A 17 2.39 5.00 -5.43
N LEU A 18 3.21 4.20 -4.74
CA LEU A 18 2.95 2.78 -4.54
C LEU A 18 1.67 2.54 -3.73
N ALA A 19 1.48 3.28 -2.64
CA ALA A 19 0.25 3.19 -1.84
C ALA A 19 -0.99 3.54 -2.68
N SER A 20 -0.89 4.53 -3.56
CA SER A 20 -1.98 4.92 -4.46
C SER A 20 -2.26 3.85 -5.53
N PHE A 21 -1.22 3.22 -6.08
CA PHE A 21 -1.35 2.09 -7.01
C PHE A 21 -2.07 0.91 -6.37
N LEU A 22 -1.66 0.53 -5.15
CA LEU A 22 -2.29 -0.55 -4.40
C LEU A 22 -3.76 -0.23 -4.11
N ARG A 23 -4.05 1.00 -3.67
CA ARG A 23 -5.44 1.44 -3.45
C ARG A 23 -6.29 1.43 -4.72
N CYS A 24 -5.73 1.78 -5.89
CA CYS A 24 -6.44 1.67 -7.17
C CYS A 24 -6.82 0.23 -7.51
N ARG A 25 -6.04 -0.74 -7.02
CA ARG A 25 -6.30 -2.18 -7.19
C ARG A 25 -7.26 -2.75 -6.14
N SER A 26 -7.93 -1.89 -5.36
CA SER A 26 -8.82 -2.23 -4.25
C SER A 26 -8.13 -2.85 -3.02
N PHE A 27 -6.80 -2.69 -2.87
CA PHE A 27 -6.17 -3.03 -1.60
C PHE A 27 -6.52 -2.01 -0.52
N THR A 28 -6.84 -2.52 0.67
CA THR A 28 -7.17 -1.69 1.82
C THR A 28 -5.93 -1.45 2.66
N ILE A 29 -5.78 -0.22 3.13
CA ILE A 29 -4.74 0.14 4.08
C ILE A 29 -5.26 -0.23 5.48
N ASN A 30 -4.61 -1.20 6.12
CA ASN A 30 -4.99 -1.64 7.46
C ASN A 30 -4.55 -0.64 8.52
N ASN A 31 -3.41 0.04 8.31
CA ASN A 31 -2.91 1.03 9.27
C ASN A 31 -2.11 2.13 8.58
N ILE A 32 -2.14 3.35 9.13
CA ILE A 32 -1.33 4.47 8.65
C ILE A 32 -0.55 5.02 9.85
N ARG A 33 0.76 5.01 9.75
CA ARG A 33 1.67 5.47 10.80
C ARG A 33 2.47 6.66 10.30
N ARG A 34 2.82 7.60 11.16
CA ARG A 34 3.77 8.68 10.83
C ARG A 34 5.10 8.37 11.53
N GLN A 35 6.17 8.19 10.75
CA GLN A 35 7.53 7.88 11.21
C GLN A 35 8.47 8.97 10.70
N ASN A 36 9.13 9.71 11.60
CA ASN A 36 10.08 10.78 11.27
C ASN A 36 9.56 11.78 10.22
N GLY A 37 8.28 12.17 10.34
CA GLY A 37 7.64 13.09 9.40
C GLY A 37 7.23 12.47 8.05
N LYS A 38 7.50 11.18 7.83
CA LYS A 38 7.01 10.41 6.67
C LYS A 38 5.77 9.61 7.05
N THR A 39 4.80 9.56 6.14
CA THR A 39 3.65 8.66 6.31
C THR A 39 4.01 7.28 5.79
N VAL A 40 3.82 6.28 6.64
CA VAL A 40 3.94 4.85 6.39
C VAL A 40 2.53 4.28 6.25
N PHE A 41 2.21 3.75 5.09
CA PHE A 41 0.98 3.03 4.80
C PHE A 41 1.22 1.53 5.00
N VAL A 42 0.43 0.91 5.86
CA VAL A 42 0.53 -0.51 6.21
C VAL A 42 -0.63 -1.23 5.57
N PHE A 43 -0.32 -2.13 4.66
CA PHE A 43 -1.26 -3.00 3.97
C PHE A 43 -1.18 -4.41 4.53
N GLU A 44 -2.22 -5.20 4.34
CA GLU A 44 -2.18 -6.63 4.60
C GLU A 44 -1.39 -7.35 3.51
N ASP A 45 -0.31 -8.06 3.87
CA ASP A 45 0.44 -8.86 2.92
C ASP A 45 -0.43 -10.03 2.47
N SER A 46 -0.58 -10.14 1.15
CA SER A 46 -1.32 -11.22 0.52
C SER A 46 -0.65 -11.57 -0.80
N ALA A 47 -0.87 -12.80 -1.29
CA ALA A 47 -0.37 -13.19 -2.60
C ALA A 47 -0.81 -12.22 -3.71
N GLN A 48 -2.00 -11.62 -3.56
CA GLN A 48 -2.52 -10.58 -4.46
C GLN A 48 -1.71 -9.29 -4.38
N LEU A 49 -1.38 -8.81 -3.17
CA LEU A 49 -0.56 -7.61 -3.00
C LEU A 49 0.83 -7.81 -3.61
N ARG A 50 1.41 -9.00 -3.45
CA ARG A 50 2.71 -9.32 -4.04
C ARG A 50 2.67 -9.37 -5.57
N ASN A 51 1.59 -9.89 -6.15
CA ASN A 51 1.35 -9.78 -7.58
C ASN A 51 1.22 -8.32 -8.02
N ALA A 52 0.50 -7.48 -7.29
CA ALA A 52 0.38 -6.07 -7.62
C ALA A 52 1.71 -5.31 -7.54
N LEU A 53 2.56 -5.64 -6.57
CA LEU A 53 3.94 -5.12 -6.49
C LEU A 53 4.77 -5.53 -7.70
N LEU A 54 4.67 -6.79 -8.11
CA LEU A 54 5.32 -7.28 -9.32
C LEU A 54 4.77 -6.57 -10.55
N GLU A 55 3.46 -6.40 -10.68
CA GLU A 55 2.86 -5.65 -11.78
C GLU A 55 3.39 -4.22 -11.82
N TYR A 56 3.44 -3.52 -10.67
CA TYR A 56 4.03 -2.19 -10.57
C TYR A 56 5.50 -2.17 -11.03
N ALA A 57 6.29 -3.17 -10.61
CA ALA A 57 7.70 -3.29 -11.03
C ALA A 57 7.86 -3.63 -12.53
N ASN A 58 6.85 -4.21 -13.16
CA ASN A 58 6.82 -4.54 -14.59
C ASN A 58 6.12 -3.44 -15.43
N ASP A 59 6.12 -2.18 -14.97
CA ASP A 59 5.45 -1.06 -15.65
C ASP A 59 3.92 -1.20 -15.75
N GLY A 60 3.33 -1.76 -14.70
CA GLY A 60 1.89 -1.96 -14.58
C GLY A 60 1.12 -0.65 -14.71
N SER A 61 0.13 -0.63 -15.61
CA SER A 61 -0.71 0.54 -15.81
C SER A 61 -1.88 0.60 -14.82
N VAL A 62 -2.15 1.79 -14.28
CA VAL A 62 -3.38 2.10 -13.53
C VAL A 62 -4.13 3.27 -14.17
N PRO A 63 -5.47 3.31 -14.06
CA PRO A 63 -6.24 4.44 -14.58
C PRO A 63 -5.83 5.75 -13.89
N VAL A 64 -5.40 6.75 -14.67
CA VAL A 64 -4.92 8.03 -14.10
C VAL A 64 -5.96 8.70 -13.21
N ARG A 65 -7.25 8.56 -13.53
CA ARG A 65 -8.37 9.10 -12.72
C ARG A 65 -8.42 8.46 -11.33
N ALA A 66 -8.28 7.13 -11.27
CA ALA A 66 -8.26 6.40 -10.01
C ALA A 66 -7.00 6.78 -9.22
N PHE A 67 -5.85 6.87 -9.88
CA PHE A 67 -4.60 7.24 -9.26
C PHE A 67 -4.63 8.65 -8.68
N CYS A 68 -5.04 9.67 -9.45
CA CYS A 68 -5.17 11.04 -8.97
C CYS A 68 -6.18 11.18 -7.83
N GLY A 69 -7.34 10.50 -7.91
CA GLY A 69 -8.35 10.51 -6.86
C GLY A 69 -7.81 9.91 -5.56
N THR A 70 -7.16 8.75 -5.66
CA THR A 70 -6.54 8.06 -4.53
C THR A 70 -5.39 8.86 -3.93
N LEU A 71 -4.51 9.42 -4.76
CA LEU A 71 -3.40 10.28 -4.31
C LEU A 71 -3.93 11.45 -3.47
N ARG A 72 -5.00 12.09 -3.92
CA ARG A 72 -5.63 13.21 -3.23
C ARG A 72 -6.24 12.78 -1.90
N ASP A 73 -6.91 11.63 -1.89
CA ASP A 73 -7.49 11.03 -0.67
C ASP A 73 -6.40 10.68 0.35
N LEU A 74 -5.36 9.96 -0.08
CA LEU A 74 -4.22 9.63 0.78
C LEU A 74 -3.53 10.89 1.30
N LYS A 75 -3.27 11.89 0.45
CA LYS A 75 -2.71 13.17 0.90
C LYS A 75 -3.58 13.83 1.96
N ALA A 76 -4.90 13.81 1.80
CA ALA A 76 -5.84 14.39 2.75
C ALA A 76 -5.79 13.66 4.10
N ILE A 77 -5.63 12.34 4.11
CA ILE A 77 -5.48 11.52 5.32
C ILE A 77 -4.13 11.79 6.02
N THR A 78 -3.08 12.09 5.23
CA THR A 78 -1.75 12.40 5.77
C THR A 78 -1.54 13.86 6.20
N ARG A 79 -2.54 14.73 5.98
CA ARG A 79 -2.50 16.15 6.38
C ARG A 79 -2.62 16.30 7.89
#